data_AF-A0AAD4M171-F1
#
_entry.id   AF-A0AAD4M171-F1
#
_cell.length_a   1.000
_cell.length_b   1.000
_cell.length_c   1.000
_cell.angle_alpha   90.00
_cell.angle_beta   90.00
_cell.angle_gamma   90.00
#
_symmetry.space_group_name_H-M   'P 1'
#
loop_
_entity.id
_entity.type
_entity.pdbx_description
1 polymer ?
#
loop_
_entity_poly.entity_id
_entity_poly.type
_entity_poly.pdbx_seq_one_letter_code
_entity_poly.pdbx_strand_id
1 'polypeptide(L)'
;MSTFFGMVDVFPRREIVLSSPSRTLVGPGAVCSLSENIWRFPHIVANLCTDNTIRNRAALFRKVGLNNYPLTPSEASRASRTPNMSWRTFSKVFGGTLMAERPCCRRVEGYGNFLCTNNMAQPFAPRFPGEPGVILYFQDADTVETTNEMFHLLVSPSAARADCSLLRYSGIYTRVPLRHTALGADEWLSLSSACRNKWILRLQDGAAPHLRAIHARASLRNTLGHDPSPADVRRWMRKYKEVKTGRWLLNTAFKSGKEKLRFEVVKCVGYDVHLATIIRNEMVVDRV
;
A
#
# COMPACT_ATOMS: atom_id res chain seq x y z
N MET A 1 -17.98 26.58 40.49
CA MET A 1 -16.73 27.02 39.82
C MET A 1 -15.57 26.35 40.55
N SER A 2 -15.00 25.30 39.98
CA SER A 2 -13.69 24.75 40.39
C SER A 2 -12.99 24.20 39.16
N THR A 3 -11.88 24.84 38.82
CA THR A 3 -10.99 24.58 37.69
C THR A 3 -10.06 23.42 38.03
N PHE A 4 -10.08 22.36 37.21
CA PHE A 4 -9.07 21.30 37.20
C PHE A 4 -7.98 21.67 36.18
N PHE A 5 -6.75 21.86 36.65
CA PHE A 5 -5.55 21.94 35.82
C PHE A 5 -5.09 20.52 35.49
N GLY A 6 -5.05 20.17 34.20
CA GLY A 6 -4.48 18.91 33.72
C GLY A 6 -2.97 19.01 33.56
N MET A 7 -2.23 18.16 34.27
CA MET A 7 -0.80 17.89 34.04
C MET A 7 -0.62 17.29 32.64
N VAL A 8 0.24 17.93 31.85
CA VAL A 8 0.74 17.38 30.60
C VAL A 8 2.03 16.63 30.93
N ASP A 9 1.99 15.30 30.86
CA ASP A 9 3.20 14.49 31.01
C ASP A 9 4.14 14.73 29.83
N VAL A 10 5.23 15.42 30.11
CA VAL A 10 6.36 15.63 29.20
C VAL A 10 7.26 14.40 29.30
N PHE A 11 7.10 13.46 28.37
CA PHE A 11 8.06 12.35 28.23
C PHE A 11 9.40 12.86 27.70
N PRO A 12 10.55 12.42 28.27
CA PRO A 12 11.86 12.86 27.80
C PRO A 12 12.15 12.33 26.40
N ARG A 13 12.44 13.25 25.47
CA ARG A 13 13.02 12.92 24.15
C ARG A 13 14.40 12.32 24.37
N ARG A 14 14.58 11.02 24.11
CA ARG A 14 15.90 10.44 23.88
C ARG A 14 16.33 10.82 22.47
N GLU A 15 17.28 11.74 22.35
CA GLU A 15 18.01 11.97 21.09
C GLU A 15 18.91 10.76 20.85
N ILE A 16 18.48 9.88 19.96
CA ILE A 16 19.34 8.81 19.46
C ILE A 16 20.19 9.45 18.35
N VAL A 17 21.38 9.92 18.71
CA VAL A 17 22.38 10.37 17.73
C VAL A 17 22.94 9.12 17.04
N LEU A 18 22.39 8.80 15.87
CA LEU A 18 22.90 7.73 15.01
C LEU A 18 23.73 8.37 13.91
N SER A 19 25.02 8.02 13.88
CA SER A 19 25.90 8.32 12.74
C SER A 19 25.37 7.59 11.50
N SER A 20 24.80 8.34 10.57
CA SER A 20 24.32 7.84 9.27
C SER A 20 25.47 7.21 8.48
N PRO A 21 25.48 5.88 8.24
CA PRO A 21 26.44 5.31 7.32
C PRO A 21 26.00 5.71 5.91
N SER A 22 26.82 6.53 5.24
CA SER A 22 26.72 6.73 3.80
C SER A 22 26.99 5.39 3.11
N ARG A 23 25.94 4.60 2.90
CA ARG A 23 26.03 3.33 2.19
C ARG A 23 25.87 3.60 0.70
N THR A 24 26.95 3.36 -0.03
CA THR A 24 26.94 3.18 -1.47
C THR A 24 26.03 2.00 -1.79
N LEU A 25 24.81 2.30 -2.22
CA LEU A 25 23.90 1.29 -2.76
C LEU A 25 24.60 0.65 -3.96
N VAL A 26 24.79 -0.67 -3.91
CA VAL A 26 25.33 -1.43 -5.03
C VAL A 26 24.48 -1.12 -6.25
N GLY A 27 25.12 -0.57 -7.28
CA GLY A 27 24.44 -0.12 -8.50
C GLY A 27 23.58 -1.23 -9.12
N PRO A 28 22.46 -0.87 -9.79
CA PRO A 28 21.52 -1.84 -10.32
C PRO A 28 22.23 -2.79 -11.28
N GLY A 29 22.46 -4.04 -10.84
CA GLY A 29 22.93 -5.12 -11.71
C GLY A 29 22.02 -5.25 -12.93
N ALA A 30 22.62 -5.57 -14.08
CA ALA A 30 21.99 -5.62 -15.40
C ALA A 30 20.54 -6.14 -15.34
N VAL A 31 19.59 -5.23 -15.44
CA VAL A 31 18.17 -5.55 -15.53
C VAL A 31 17.97 -6.11 -16.93
N CYS A 32 17.84 -7.43 -17.08
CA CYS A 32 17.33 -8.04 -18.31
C CYS A 32 16.12 -7.22 -18.77
N SER A 33 16.14 -6.76 -20.02
CA SER A 33 15.19 -5.80 -20.57
C SER A 33 13.75 -6.30 -20.39
N LEU A 34 13.09 -5.83 -19.33
CA LEU A 34 11.69 -6.12 -18.99
C LEU A 34 10.70 -5.70 -20.11
N SER A 35 11.18 -4.98 -21.13
CA SER A 35 10.39 -4.42 -22.22
C SER A 35 9.63 -5.46 -23.05
N GLU A 36 10.15 -6.68 -23.21
CA GLU A 36 9.51 -7.68 -24.09
C GLU A 36 8.32 -8.41 -23.44
N ASN A 37 8.22 -8.42 -22.10
CA ASN A 37 7.18 -9.17 -21.39
C ASN A 37 6.03 -8.30 -20.84
N ILE A 38 6.02 -6.99 -21.11
CA ILE A 38 5.03 -6.04 -20.57
C ILE A 38 3.59 -6.41 -20.94
N TRP A 39 3.37 -7.02 -22.11
CA TRP A 39 2.04 -7.41 -22.58
C TRP A 39 1.42 -8.59 -21.83
N ARG A 40 2.20 -9.36 -21.06
CA ARG A 40 1.71 -10.53 -20.31
C ARG A 40 1.10 -10.18 -18.95
N PHE A 41 1.22 -8.93 -18.51
CA PHE A 41 0.82 -8.50 -17.17
C PHE A 41 -0.69 -8.42 -16.89
N PRO A 42 -1.57 -8.00 -17.82
CA PRO A 42 -3.01 -8.01 -17.58
C PRO A 42 -3.52 -9.39 -17.16
N HIS A 43 -2.98 -10.46 -17.75
CA HIS A 43 -3.34 -11.83 -17.37
C HIS A 43 -2.85 -12.22 -15.97
N ILE A 44 -1.84 -11.56 -15.41
CA ILE A 44 -1.35 -11.91 -14.07
C ILE A 44 -2.42 -11.60 -13.02
N VAL A 45 -3.05 -10.43 -13.07
CA VAL A 45 -4.03 -10.07 -12.04
C VAL A 45 -5.25 -10.98 -12.12
N ALA A 46 -5.77 -11.22 -13.33
CA ALA A 46 -6.84 -12.20 -13.54
C ALA A 46 -6.49 -13.59 -12.96
N ASN A 47 -5.30 -14.12 -13.27
CA ASN A 47 -4.86 -15.42 -12.75
C ASN A 47 -4.66 -15.41 -11.22
N LEU A 48 -4.16 -14.31 -10.66
CA LEU A 48 -4.03 -14.13 -9.21
C LEU A 48 -5.40 -14.07 -8.51
N CYS A 49 -6.42 -13.52 -9.16
CA CYS A 49 -7.79 -13.56 -8.63
C CYS A 49 -8.33 -14.99 -8.58
N THR A 50 -8.02 -15.82 -9.58
CA THR A 50 -8.46 -17.22 -9.63
C THR A 50 -7.77 -18.10 -8.59
N ASP A 51 -6.44 -18.02 -8.50
CA ASP A 51 -5.65 -18.78 -7.54
C ASP A 51 -4.50 -17.93 -6.99
N ASN A 52 -4.67 -17.47 -5.76
CA ASN A 52 -3.67 -16.68 -5.04
C ASN A 52 -2.84 -17.52 -4.05
N THR A 53 -2.67 -18.82 -4.28
CA THR A 53 -1.80 -19.68 -3.47
C THR A 53 -0.33 -19.29 -3.65
N ILE A 54 0.51 -19.60 -2.66
CA ILE A 54 1.95 -19.26 -2.69
C ILE A 54 2.62 -19.87 -3.94
N ARG A 55 2.31 -21.13 -4.26
CA ARG A 55 2.87 -21.84 -5.41
C ARG A 55 2.47 -21.19 -6.74
N ASN A 56 1.18 -20.87 -6.92
CA ASN A 56 0.72 -20.27 -8.17
C ASN A 56 1.27 -18.86 -8.35
N ARG A 57 1.27 -18.04 -7.29
CA ARG A 57 1.87 -16.68 -7.30
C ARG A 57 3.32 -16.70 -7.80
N ALA A 58 4.16 -17.53 -7.20
CA ALA A 58 5.57 -17.62 -7.56
C ALA A 58 5.75 -18.05 -9.03
N ALA A 59 4.93 -18.98 -9.52
CA ALA A 59 4.95 -19.41 -10.90
C ALA A 59 4.51 -18.30 -11.88
N LEU A 60 3.45 -17.55 -11.55
CA LEU A 60 2.94 -16.45 -12.38
C LEU A 60 3.96 -15.31 -12.50
N PHE A 61 4.56 -14.88 -11.39
CA PHE A 61 5.58 -13.82 -11.43
C PHE A 61 6.84 -14.28 -12.18
N ARG A 62 7.28 -15.54 -12.01
CA ARG A 62 8.42 -16.09 -12.76
C ARG A 62 8.19 -16.05 -14.27
N LYS A 63 6.98 -16.33 -14.75
CA LYS A 63 6.62 -16.31 -16.19
C LYS A 63 6.80 -14.92 -16.84
N VAL A 64 6.82 -13.85 -16.04
CA VAL A 64 7.06 -12.48 -16.51
C VAL A 64 8.42 -11.93 -16.10
N GLY A 65 9.34 -12.81 -15.69
CA GLY A 65 10.70 -12.44 -15.31
C GLY A 65 10.82 -11.80 -13.93
N LEU A 66 9.80 -11.94 -13.07
CA LEU A 66 9.83 -11.46 -11.69
C LEU A 66 10.09 -12.64 -10.75
N ASN A 67 11.35 -12.78 -10.35
CA ASN A 67 11.77 -13.77 -9.36
C ASN A 67 11.75 -13.15 -7.95
N ASN A 68 11.71 -14.01 -6.94
CA ASN A 68 11.98 -13.57 -5.56
C ASN A 68 13.39 -13.00 -5.49
N TYR A 69 13.55 -11.89 -4.78
CA TYR A 69 14.86 -11.34 -4.47
C TYR A 69 15.64 -12.33 -3.60
N PRO A 70 16.88 -12.71 -3.99
CA PRO A 70 17.67 -13.69 -3.28
C PRO A 70 18.26 -13.07 -2.01
N LEU A 71 17.55 -13.17 -0.89
CA LEU A 71 18.07 -12.75 0.41
C LEU A 71 19.33 -13.56 0.76
N THR A 72 20.37 -12.87 1.22
CA THR A 72 21.54 -13.52 1.82
C THR A 72 21.12 -14.30 3.07
N PRO A 73 21.89 -15.32 3.50
CA PRO A 73 21.58 -16.06 4.73
C PRO A 73 21.42 -15.14 5.96
N SER A 74 22.22 -14.07 6.04
CA SER A 74 22.12 -13.09 7.12
C SER A 74 20.82 -12.27 7.05
N GLU A 75 20.42 -11.82 5.86
CA GLU A 75 19.15 -11.09 5.67
C GLU A 75 17.95 -11.98 5.96
N ALA A 76 17.94 -13.22 5.46
CA ALA A 76 16.88 -14.19 5.72
C ALA A 76 16.74 -14.49 7.22
N SER A 77 17.88 -14.69 7.92
CA SER A 77 17.91 -14.86 9.38
C SER A 77 17.44 -13.62 10.14
N ARG A 78 17.70 -12.42 9.61
CA ARG A 78 17.20 -11.18 10.21
C ARG A 78 15.69 -11.05 10.00
N ALA A 79 15.22 -11.34 8.79
CA ALA A 79 13.82 -11.26 8.42
C ALA A 79 12.94 -12.19 9.24
N SER A 80 13.37 -13.44 9.46
CA SER A 80 12.65 -14.41 10.30
C SER A 80 12.57 -14.00 11.78
N ARG A 81 13.52 -13.19 12.26
CA ARG A 81 13.58 -12.68 13.63
C ARG A 81 13.01 -11.27 13.80
N THR A 82 12.56 -10.63 12.72
CA THR A 82 11.98 -9.28 12.80
C THR A 82 10.53 -9.40 13.28
N PRO A 83 10.17 -8.87 14.46
CA PRO A 83 8.81 -8.97 14.97
C PRO A 83 7.85 -8.15 14.12
N ASN A 84 6.57 -8.54 14.11
CA ASN A 84 5.52 -7.69 13.58
C ASN A 84 5.27 -6.52 14.54
N MET A 85 4.88 -5.37 14.01
CA MET A 85 4.75 -4.11 14.73
C MET A 85 3.33 -3.57 14.65
N SER A 86 2.75 -3.10 15.75
CA SER A 86 1.44 -2.45 15.69
C SER A 86 1.52 -1.10 14.94
N TRP A 87 0.40 -0.63 14.38
CA TRP A 87 0.32 0.73 13.84
C TRP A 87 0.63 1.83 14.87
N ARG A 88 0.25 1.61 16.14
CA ARG A 88 0.55 2.54 17.23
C ARG A 88 2.06 2.66 17.41
N THR A 89 2.77 1.54 17.48
CA THR A 89 4.23 1.58 17.62
C THR A 89 4.88 2.12 16.35
N PHE A 90 4.38 1.77 15.16
CA PHE A 90 4.88 2.35 13.90
C PHE A 90 4.79 3.88 13.91
N SER A 91 3.62 4.44 14.25
CA SER A 91 3.42 5.89 14.31
C SER A 91 4.25 6.54 15.42
N LYS A 92 4.45 5.86 16.55
CA LYS A 92 5.34 6.32 17.63
C LYS A 92 6.79 6.42 17.14
N VAL A 93 7.29 5.41 16.45
CA VAL A 93 8.70 5.33 16.03
C VAL A 93 8.97 6.21 14.83
N PHE A 94 8.21 6.05 13.75
CA PHE A 94 8.47 6.69 12.45
C PHE A 94 7.66 7.98 12.22
N GLY A 95 6.59 8.19 13.00
CA GLY A 95 5.62 9.26 12.78
C GLY A 95 4.51 8.87 11.80
N GLY A 96 3.80 9.87 11.30
CA GLY A 96 2.73 9.68 10.32
C GLY A 96 1.37 9.36 10.92
N THR A 97 0.32 9.57 10.12
CA THR A 97 -1.08 9.29 10.48
C THR A 97 -1.31 7.79 10.59
N LEU A 98 -2.03 7.36 11.63
CA LEU A 98 -2.43 5.98 11.81
C LEU A 98 -3.21 5.48 10.57
N MET A 99 -2.92 4.25 10.13
CA MET A 99 -3.60 3.56 9.03
C MET A 99 -3.43 4.18 7.64
N ALA A 100 -2.62 5.22 7.48
CA ALA A 100 -2.31 5.75 6.16
C ALA A 100 -1.46 4.73 5.39
N GLU A 101 -1.89 4.34 4.18
CA GLU A 101 -1.14 3.40 3.34
C GLU A 101 0.24 3.95 2.93
N ARG A 102 0.37 5.28 2.86
CA ARG A 102 1.64 6.00 2.72
C ARG A 102 1.78 7.03 3.84
N PRO A 103 2.23 6.62 5.03
CA PRO A 103 2.38 7.54 6.15
C PRO A 103 3.54 8.51 5.88
N CYS A 104 3.35 9.80 6.15
CA CYS A 104 4.44 10.78 6.11
C CYS A 104 5.32 10.62 7.36
N CYS A 105 6.35 9.78 7.24
CA CYS A 105 7.29 9.50 8.32
C CYS A 105 8.47 10.50 8.28
N ARG A 106 8.77 11.13 9.42
CA ARG A 106 9.83 12.14 9.54
C ARG A 106 10.64 12.03 10.83
N ARG A 107 10.34 11.05 11.69
CA ARG A 107 10.97 10.94 13.02
C ARG A 107 12.33 10.24 12.99
N VAL A 108 12.55 9.37 12.00
CA VAL A 108 13.83 8.68 11.84
C VAL A 108 14.42 9.12 10.51
N GLU A 109 15.60 9.74 10.56
CA GLU A 109 16.31 10.20 9.37
C GLU A 109 16.59 9.03 8.42
N GLY A 110 16.47 9.27 7.11
CA GLY A 110 16.60 8.23 6.07
C GLY A 110 15.37 7.34 5.88
N TYR A 111 14.39 7.37 6.79
CA TYR A 111 13.19 6.51 6.73
C TYR A 111 11.91 7.33 6.58
N GLY A 112 11.71 7.89 5.38
CA GLY A 112 10.50 8.65 5.04
C GLY A 112 9.54 7.96 4.07
N ASN A 113 10.02 7.00 3.28
CA ASN A 113 9.26 6.40 2.19
C ASN A 113 8.77 4.99 2.55
N PHE A 114 7.58 4.92 3.15
CA PHE A 114 6.92 3.68 3.52
C PHE A 114 5.66 3.44 2.68
N LEU A 115 5.45 2.18 2.32
CA LEU A 115 4.17 1.66 1.86
C LEU A 115 3.69 0.62 2.87
N CYS A 116 2.58 0.90 3.54
CA CYS A 116 2.00 0.06 4.57
C CYS A 116 0.67 -0.50 4.09
N THR A 117 0.64 -1.78 3.73
CA THR A 117 -0.51 -2.42 3.10
C THR A 117 -1.24 -3.37 4.03
N ASN A 118 -2.50 -3.66 3.73
CA ASN A 118 -3.31 -4.66 4.43
C ASN A 118 -3.71 -5.75 3.43
N ASN A 119 -3.40 -7.01 3.72
CA ASN A 119 -3.68 -8.15 2.83
C ASN A 119 -5.16 -8.32 2.45
N MET A 120 -6.11 -7.81 3.24
CA MET A 120 -7.52 -7.84 2.87
C MET A 120 -7.82 -6.90 1.70
N ALA A 121 -7.26 -5.68 1.72
CA ALA A 121 -7.41 -4.72 0.63
C ALA A 121 -6.41 -4.98 -0.51
N GLN A 122 -5.22 -5.47 -0.17
CA GLN A 122 -4.11 -5.74 -1.07
C GLN A 122 -3.82 -7.24 -1.11
N PRO A 123 -4.73 -8.07 -1.64
CA PRO A 123 -4.60 -9.53 -1.60
C PRO A 123 -3.34 -10.02 -2.35
N PHE A 124 -2.81 -9.18 -3.24
CA PHE A 124 -1.69 -9.51 -4.10
C PHE A 124 -0.37 -8.87 -3.68
N ALA A 125 -0.34 -8.18 -2.53
CA ALA A 125 0.90 -7.67 -1.97
C ALA A 125 1.90 -8.82 -1.68
N PRO A 126 3.22 -8.54 -1.67
CA PRO A 126 4.23 -9.47 -1.20
C PRO A 126 3.85 -10.12 0.13
N ARG A 127 3.88 -11.45 0.22
CA ARG A 127 3.54 -12.16 1.45
C ARG A 127 4.77 -12.53 2.27
N PHE A 128 5.91 -12.65 1.63
CA PHE A 128 7.17 -12.91 2.32
C PHE A 128 8.24 -11.91 1.88
N PRO A 129 9.25 -11.66 2.73
CA PRO A 129 10.38 -10.85 2.35
C PRO A 129 11.02 -11.33 1.05
N GLY A 130 11.28 -10.39 0.12
CA GLY A 130 11.85 -10.70 -1.19
C GLY A 130 10.84 -11.05 -2.29
N GLU A 131 9.59 -11.38 -1.96
CA GLU A 131 8.60 -11.73 -3.00
C GLU A 131 8.15 -10.53 -3.83
N PRO A 132 7.97 -10.65 -5.15
CA PRO A 132 7.26 -9.64 -5.92
C PRO A 132 5.76 -9.62 -5.56
N GLY A 133 5.07 -8.55 -5.96
CA GLY A 133 3.64 -8.44 -5.74
C GLY A 133 2.97 -7.39 -6.61
N VAL A 134 1.66 -7.27 -6.40
CA VAL A 134 0.80 -6.27 -7.04
C VAL A 134 0.15 -5.43 -5.95
N ILE A 135 0.25 -4.11 -6.06
CA ILE A 135 -0.40 -3.15 -5.17
C ILE A 135 -1.50 -2.43 -5.96
N LEU A 136 -2.71 -2.41 -5.42
CA LEU A 136 -3.87 -1.77 -6.01
C LEU A 136 -4.01 -0.33 -5.51
N TYR A 137 -4.49 0.56 -6.35
CA TYR A 137 -4.71 1.98 -6.06
C TYR A 137 -6.03 2.44 -6.66
N PHE A 138 -6.55 3.57 -6.18
CA PHE A 138 -7.61 4.26 -6.93
C PHE A 138 -7.03 4.94 -8.17
N GLN A 139 -7.83 5.06 -9.23
CA GLN A 139 -7.34 5.57 -10.52
C GLN A 139 -6.70 6.96 -10.45
N ASP A 140 -7.22 7.81 -9.58
CA ASP A 140 -6.78 9.20 -9.41
C ASP A 140 -5.98 9.42 -8.12
N ALA A 141 -5.58 8.35 -7.43
CA ALA A 141 -4.68 8.49 -6.29
C ALA A 141 -3.33 8.99 -6.79
N ASP A 142 -2.72 9.92 -6.06
CA ASP A 142 -1.32 10.27 -6.27
C ASP A 142 -0.48 9.01 -5.99
N THR A 143 -0.07 8.33 -7.06
CA THR A 143 0.78 7.15 -7.00
C THR A 143 2.25 7.58 -7.00
N VAL A 144 3.18 6.63 -6.85
CA VAL A 144 4.64 6.84 -6.98
C VAL A 144 5.06 7.15 -8.42
N GLU A 145 4.11 7.54 -9.27
CA GLU A 145 4.25 7.53 -10.72
C GLU A 145 5.36 8.44 -11.23
N THR A 146 5.87 9.36 -10.42
CA THR A 146 6.83 10.37 -10.85
C THR A 146 8.29 10.10 -10.52
N THR A 147 8.65 9.23 -9.56
CA THR A 147 10.01 9.31 -8.99
C THR A 147 10.88 8.05 -9.08
N ASN A 148 10.37 6.91 -9.58
CA ASN A 148 11.13 5.62 -9.54
C ASN A 148 11.68 5.30 -8.14
N GLU A 149 11.07 5.86 -7.10
CA GLU A 149 11.61 5.78 -5.75
C GLU A 149 11.53 4.36 -5.20
N MET A 150 12.60 4.01 -4.49
CA MET A 150 12.58 2.86 -3.60
C MET A 150 11.79 3.20 -2.34
N PHE A 151 11.02 2.24 -1.85
CA PHE A 151 10.25 2.39 -0.62
C PHE A 151 10.32 1.14 0.24
N HIS A 152 10.18 1.32 1.55
CA HIS A 152 10.09 0.22 2.49
C HIS A 152 8.65 -0.30 2.53
N LEU A 153 8.47 -1.59 2.30
CA LEU A 153 7.16 -2.22 2.32
C LEU A 153 6.90 -2.89 3.67
N LEU A 154 5.80 -2.52 4.31
CA LEU A 154 5.23 -3.22 5.45
C LEU A 154 3.86 -3.78 5.07
N VAL A 155 3.62 -5.04 5.39
CA VAL A 155 2.38 -5.74 5.02
C VAL A 155 1.73 -6.28 6.28
N SER A 156 0.47 -5.93 6.51
CA SER A 156 -0.33 -6.59 7.56
C SER A 156 -0.78 -7.97 7.07
N PRO A 157 -0.35 -9.06 7.73
CA PRO A 157 -0.79 -10.40 7.40
C PRO A 157 -2.24 -10.65 7.81
N SER A 158 -2.76 -9.89 8.78
CA SER A 158 -4.07 -10.12 9.36
C SER A 158 -5.19 -9.49 8.52
N ALA A 159 -6.27 -10.25 8.39
CA ALA A 159 -7.58 -9.80 7.91
C ALA A 159 -8.38 -9.08 9.03
N ALA A 160 -7.85 -8.99 10.26
CA ALA A 160 -8.51 -8.29 11.34
C ALA A 160 -8.70 -6.79 11.05
N ARG A 161 -9.51 -6.13 11.89
CA ARG A 161 -9.69 -4.67 11.85
C ARG A 161 -8.34 -3.95 11.90
N ALA A 162 -8.29 -2.80 11.25
CA ALA A 162 -7.05 -2.10 10.96
C ALA A 162 -6.29 -1.71 12.25
N ASP A 163 -7.02 -1.35 13.30
CA ASP A 163 -6.54 -1.01 14.65
C ASP A 163 -5.75 -2.12 15.35
N CYS A 164 -6.08 -3.38 15.08
CA CYS A 164 -5.36 -4.54 15.60
C CYS A 164 -4.37 -5.14 14.59
N SER A 165 -4.16 -4.50 13.44
CA SER A 165 -3.31 -5.05 12.40
C SER A 165 -1.83 -4.84 12.72
N LEU A 166 -1.09 -5.96 12.76
CA LEU A 166 0.36 -5.96 12.95
C LEU A 166 1.03 -5.84 11.58
N LEU A 167 1.87 -4.85 11.39
CA LEU A 167 2.69 -4.61 10.22
C LEU A 167 3.94 -5.50 10.24
N ARG A 168 4.19 -6.23 9.16
CA ARG A 168 5.41 -7.01 8.96
C ARG A 168 6.28 -6.37 7.89
N TYR A 169 7.53 -6.08 8.23
CA TYR A 169 8.48 -5.56 7.26
C TYR A 169 8.85 -6.62 6.21
N SER A 170 8.79 -6.24 4.94
CA SER A 170 8.96 -7.15 3.79
C SER A 170 10.17 -6.83 2.92
N GLY A 171 10.88 -5.72 3.16
CA GLY A 171 12.07 -5.30 2.42
C GLY A 171 11.92 -3.94 1.72
N ILE A 172 12.87 -3.65 0.83
CA ILE A 172 12.94 -2.45 -0.01
C ILE A 172 12.42 -2.82 -1.39
N TYR A 173 11.46 -2.06 -1.90
CA TYR A 173 10.78 -2.34 -3.15
C TYR A 173 10.92 -1.18 -4.11
N THR A 174 10.85 -1.50 -5.39
CA THR A 174 10.65 -0.53 -6.47
C THR A 174 9.51 -0.99 -7.37
N ARG A 175 8.96 -0.05 -8.11
CA ARG A 175 7.91 -0.30 -9.11
C ARG A 175 8.52 -0.95 -10.35
N VAL A 176 7.79 -1.89 -10.94
CA VAL A 176 8.06 -2.41 -12.28
C VAL A 176 7.24 -1.58 -13.27
N PRO A 177 7.87 -0.86 -14.22
CA PRO A 177 7.15 -0.04 -15.19
C PRO A 177 6.24 -0.89 -16.08
N LEU A 178 4.95 -0.55 -16.15
CA LEU A 178 3.94 -1.22 -16.97
C LEU A 178 3.12 -0.21 -17.78
N ARG A 179 2.70 -0.60 -18.98
CA ARG A 179 1.88 0.25 -19.88
C ARG A 179 0.40 0.25 -19.52
N HIS A 180 -0.11 -0.86 -19.00
CA HIS A 180 -1.52 -1.02 -18.62
C HIS A 180 -1.62 -1.40 -17.15
N THR A 181 -2.28 -0.55 -16.37
CA THR A 181 -2.25 -0.60 -14.90
C THR A 181 -3.64 -0.37 -14.32
N ALA A 182 -4.70 -0.93 -14.91
CA ALA A 182 -6.07 -0.77 -14.40
C ALA A 182 -6.86 -2.07 -14.49
N LEU A 183 -7.62 -2.37 -13.43
CA LEU A 183 -8.50 -3.53 -13.36
C LEU A 183 -9.74 -3.31 -14.23
N GLY A 184 -10.05 -4.29 -15.06
CA GLY A 184 -11.33 -4.41 -15.74
C GLY A 184 -12.47 -4.77 -14.77
N ALA A 185 -13.70 -4.73 -15.29
CA ALA A 185 -14.89 -5.14 -14.54
C ALA A 185 -14.80 -6.61 -14.09
N ASP A 186 -14.36 -7.50 -14.98
CA ASP A 186 -14.24 -8.93 -14.69
C ASP A 186 -13.17 -9.22 -13.64
N GLU A 187 -12.03 -8.53 -13.70
CA GLU A 187 -10.96 -8.65 -12.70
C GLU A 187 -11.41 -8.14 -11.34
N TRP A 188 -12.14 -7.01 -11.31
CA TRP A 188 -12.78 -6.51 -10.09
C TRP A 188 -13.76 -7.54 -9.51
N LEU A 189 -14.63 -8.11 -10.35
CA LEU A 189 -15.61 -9.12 -9.94
C LEU A 189 -14.95 -10.40 -9.42
N SER A 190 -13.76 -10.72 -9.94
CA SER A 190 -12.94 -11.86 -9.53
C SER A 190 -12.25 -11.64 -8.18
N LEU A 191 -12.18 -10.41 -7.67
CA LEU A 191 -11.74 -10.16 -6.28
C LEU A 191 -12.76 -10.73 -5.29
N SER A 192 -12.26 -11.23 -4.17
CA SER A 192 -13.11 -11.72 -3.08
C SER A 192 -14.08 -10.61 -2.62
N SER A 193 -15.28 -11.01 -2.18
CA SER A 193 -16.28 -10.07 -1.66
C SER A 193 -15.74 -9.23 -0.50
N ALA A 194 -14.92 -9.84 0.37
CA ALA A 194 -14.23 -9.14 1.46
C ALA A 194 -13.28 -8.05 0.94
N CYS A 195 -12.48 -8.35 -0.08
CA CYS A 195 -11.57 -7.38 -0.69
C CYS A 195 -12.35 -6.21 -1.31
N ARG A 196 -13.35 -6.50 -2.14
CA ARG A 196 -14.23 -5.48 -2.75
C ARG A 196 -14.89 -4.60 -1.70
N ASN A 197 -15.50 -5.21 -0.67
CA ASN A 197 -16.13 -4.48 0.42
C ASN A 197 -15.13 -3.58 1.15
N LYS A 198 -13.89 -4.04 1.37
CA LYS A 198 -12.85 -3.25 2.00
C LYS A 198 -12.47 -2.02 1.17
N TRP A 199 -12.38 -2.15 -0.15
CA TRP A 199 -12.13 -1.03 -1.06
C TRP A 199 -13.28 -0.02 -1.07
N ILE A 200 -14.52 -0.50 -1.08
CA ILE A 200 -15.69 0.39 -1.02
C ILE A 200 -15.77 1.10 0.34
N LEU A 201 -15.45 0.41 1.45
CA LEU A 201 -15.35 1.05 2.78
C LEU A 201 -14.27 2.14 2.80
N ARG A 202 -13.09 1.89 2.22
CA ARG A 202 -12.03 2.90 2.09
C ARG A 202 -12.49 4.15 1.34
N LEU A 203 -13.34 4.02 0.32
CA LEU A 203 -13.94 5.17 -0.38
C LEU A 203 -14.87 5.94 0.55
N GLN A 204 -15.76 5.23 1.25
CA GLN A 204 -16.75 5.85 2.13
C GLN A 204 -16.12 6.57 3.33
N ASP A 205 -15.10 5.98 3.92
CA ASP A 205 -14.42 6.53 5.10
C ASP A 205 -13.40 7.62 4.74
N GLY A 206 -13.02 7.71 3.45
CA GLY A 206 -11.97 8.58 2.98
C GLY A 206 -12.47 9.96 2.53
N ALA A 207 -11.80 11.02 2.99
CA ALA A 207 -12.12 12.40 2.63
C ALA A 207 -11.17 13.02 1.59
N ALA A 208 -10.16 12.27 1.12
CA ALA A 208 -9.16 12.79 0.19
C ALA A 208 -9.81 13.26 -1.13
N PRO A 209 -9.30 14.34 -1.77
CA PRO A 209 -9.92 14.92 -2.96
C PRO A 209 -10.18 13.92 -4.10
N HIS A 210 -9.25 12.99 -4.36
CA HIS A 210 -9.40 11.97 -5.39
C HIS A 210 -10.52 10.96 -5.07
N LEU A 211 -10.72 10.60 -3.80
CA LEU A 211 -11.84 9.74 -3.38
C LEU A 211 -13.16 10.47 -3.57
N ARG A 212 -13.23 11.75 -3.18
CA ARG A 212 -14.39 12.60 -3.42
C ARG A 212 -14.72 12.72 -4.92
N ALA A 213 -13.71 12.75 -5.78
CA ALA A 213 -13.91 12.76 -7.23
C ALA A 213 -14.57 11.46 -7.74
N ILE A 214 -14.16 10.29 -7.23
CA ILE A 214 -14.81 9.00 -7.55
C ILE A 214 -16.29 9.02 -7.17
N HIS A 215 -16.59 9.48 -5.96
CA HIS A 215 -17.96 9.64 -5.49
C HIS A 215 -18.78 10.59 -6.35
N ALA A 216 -18.22 11.75 -6.70
CA ALA A 216 -18.86 12.72 -7.58
C ALA A 216 -19.18 12.11 -8.94
N ARG A 217 -18.22 11.39 -9.55
CA ARG A 217 -18.43 10.72 -10.83
C ARG A 217 -19.51 9.65 -10.75
N ALA A 218 -19.49 8.80 -9.73
CA ALA A 218 -20.51 7.77 -9.54
C ALA A 218 -21.93 8.38 -9.39
N SER A 219 -22.06 9.43 -8.57
CA SER A 219 -23.34 10.13 -8.38
C SER A 219 -23.81 10.84 -9.65
N LEU A 220 -22.91 11.58 -10.32
CA LEU A 220 -23.25 12.31 -11.54
C LEU A 220 -23.65 11.36 -12.67
N ARG A 221 -22.97 10.22 -12.87
CA ARG A 221 -23.38 9.22 -13.87
C ARG A 221 -24.78 8.71 -13.63
N ASN A 222 -25.14 8.47 -12.37
CA ASN A 222 -26.49 8.01 -12.02
C ASN A 222 -27.56 9.07 -12.33
N THR A 223 -27.24 10.36 -12.19
CA THR A 223 -28.18 11.45 -12.46
C THR A 223 -28.23 11.85 -13.95
N LEU A 224 -27.09 11.87 -14.62
CA LEU A 224 -26.95 12.36 -16.00
C LEU A 224 -27.17 11.25 -17.04
N GLY A 225 -27.02 9.98 -16.67
CA GLY A 225 -27.09 8.84 -17.61
C GLY A 225 -25.87 8.70 -18.54
N HIS A 226 -24.87 9.58 -18.44
CA HIS A 226 -23.63 9.53 -19.22
C HIS A 226 -22.40 9.85 -18.36
N ASP A 227 -21.20 9.70 -18.93
CA ASP A 227 -19.95 10.02 -18.25
C ASP A 227 -19.82 11.54 -18.02
N PRO A 228 -19.57 12.01 -16.77
CA PRO A 228 -19.51 13.42 -16.45
C PRO A 228 -18.19 14.04 -16.90
N SER A 229 -18.22 15.32 -17.29
CA SER A 229 -16.99 16.05 -17.61
C SER A 229 -16.18 16.39 -16.34
N PRO A 230 -14.87 16.67 -16.46
CA PRO A 230 -14.08 17.17 -15.34
C PRO A 230 -14.65 18.45 -14.71
N ALA A 231 -15.33 19.29 -15.50
CA ALA A 231 -15.96 20.51 -15.01
C ALA A 231 -17.19 20.21 -14.13
N ASP A 232 -17.98 19.20 -14.49
CA ASP A 232 -19.14 18.74 -13.71
C ASP A 232 -18.69 18.19 -12.36
N VAL A 233 -17.63 17.35 -12.36
CA VAL A 233 -17.02 16.81 -11.14
C VAL A 233 -16.56 17.93 -10.22
N ARG A 234 -15.82 18.92 -10.74
CA ARG A 234 -15.38 20.08 -9.95
C ARG A 234 -16.54 20.91 -9.42
N ARG A 235 -17.59 21.13 -10.21
CA ARG A 235 -18.80 21.85 -9.78
C ARG A 235 -19.51 21.10 -8.65
N TRP A 236 -19.66 19.79 -8.80
CA TRP A 236 -20.25 18.93 -7.79
C TRP A 236 -19.46 18.95 -6.49
N MET A 237 -18.12 18.82 -6.55
CA MET A 237 -17.25 18.84 -5.37
C MET A 237 -17.24 20.20 -4.64
N ARG A 238 -17.49 21.31 -5.34
CA ARG A 238 -17.67 22.65 -4.72
C ARG A 238 -19.03 22.77 -4.03
N LYS A 239 -20.09 22.23 -4.65
CA LYS A 239 -21.46 22.28 -4.11
C LYS A 239 -21.61 21.38 -2.89
N TYR A 240 -21.06 20.18 -2.92
CA TYR A 240 -21.21 19.17 -1.86
C TYR A 240 -19.92 18.99 -1.08
N LYS A 241 -19.86 19.62 0.11
CA LYS A 241 -18.70 19.52 1.02
C LYS A 241 -18.57 18.11 1.62
N GLU A 242 -19.68 17.54 2.06
CA GLU A 242 -19.78 16.17 2.52
C GLU A 242 -20.29 15.25 1.40
N VAL A 243 -19.78 14.03 1.39
CA VAL A 243 -20.08 13.05 0.36
C VAL A 243 -20.86 11.90 0.97
N LYS A 244 -22.12 11.74 0.56
CA LYS A 244 -22.99 10.62 0.99
C LYS A 244 -23.43 9.79 -0.22
N THR A 245 -22.49 9.30 -1.02
CA THR A 245 -22.84 8.33 -2.07
C THR A 245 -23.11 6.98 -1.43
N GLY A 246 -24.26 6.38 -1.75
CA GLY A 246 -24.62 5.06 -1.25
C GLY A 246 -23.62 3.99 -1.68
N ARG A 247 -23.34 3.03 -0.78
CA ARG A 247 -22.44 1.90 -1.02
C ARG A 247 -22.81 1.11 -2.28
N TRP A 248 -24.11 0.93 -2.51
CA TRP A 248 -24.64 0.25 -3.69
C TRP A 248 -24.18 0.95 -4.98
N LEU A 249 -24.26 2.28 -5.04
CA LEU A 249 -23.93 3.03 -6.25
C LEU A 249 -22.43 2.92 -6.60
N LEU A 250 -21.56 3.02 -5.59
CA LEU A 250 -20.12 2.79 -5.78
C LEU A 250 -19.85 1.36 -6.28
N ASN A 251 -20.47 0.36 -5.66
CA ASN A 251 -20.33 -1.03 -6.11
C ASN A 251 -20.74 -1.19 -7.57
N THR A 252 -21.88 -0.63 -7.97
CA THR A 252 -22.36 -0.70 -9.36
C THR A 252 -21.38 -0.02 -10.33
N ALA A 253 -20.78 1.10 -9.94
CA ALA A 253 -19.79 1.80 -10.77
C ALA A 253 -18.54 0.95 -11.03
N PHE A 254 -18.02 0.24 -10.02
CA PHE A 254 -16.88 -0.67 -10.20
C PHE A 254 -17.29 -1.96 -10.94
N LYS A 255 -18.46 -2.53 -10.64
CA LYS A 255 -18.99 -3.74 -11.32
C LYS A 255 -19.20 -3.51 -12.83
N SER A 256 -19.57 -2.30 -13.23
CA SER A 256 -19.73 -1.92 -14.64
C SER A 256 -18.43 -1.45 -15.30
N GLY A 257 -17.32 -1.39 -14.55
CA GLY A 257 -16.02 -0.91 -15.05
C GLY A 257 -15.96 0.60 -15.32
N LYS A 258 -16.97 1.37 -14.90
CA LYS A 258 -17.00 2.84 -15.00
C LYS A 258 -16.08 3.51 -13.98
N GLU A 259 -15.82 2.84 -12.87
CA GLU A 259 -14.71 3.14 -11.97
C GLU A 259 -13.78 1.93 -11.93
N LYS A 260 -12.47 2.19 -11.82
CA LYS A 260 -11.44 1.17 -11.87
C LYS A 260 -10.44 1.37 -10.74
N LEU A 261 -9.89 0.27 -10.26
CA LEU A 261 -8.66 0.33 -9.50
C LEU A 261 -7.50 0.31 -10.48
N ARG A 262 -6.47 1.10 -10.19
CA ARG A 262 -5.16 0.92 -10.79
C ARG A 262 -4.39 -0.18 -10.06
N PHE A 263 -3.37 -0.71 -10.70
CA PHE A 263 -2.44 -1.61 -10.05
C PHE A 263 -1.01 -1.33 -10.47
N GLU A 264 -0.09 -1.50 -9.53
CA GLU A 264 1.34 -1.43 -9.78
C GLU A 264 1.97 -2.77 -9.42
N VAL A 265 2.88 -3.24 -10.27
CA VAL A 265 3.72 -4.37 -9.92
C VAL A 265 4.94 -3.86 -9.19
N VAL A 266 5.29 -4.53 -8.10
CA VAL A 266 6.44 -4.18 -7.27
C VAL A 266 7.38 -5.37 -7.19
N LYS A 267 8.68 -5.10 -7.19
CA LYS A 267 9.71 -6.11 -6.96
C LYS A 267 10.62 -5.68 -5.83
N CYS A 268 11.06 -6.65 -5.03
CA CYS A 268 12.04 -6.41 -3.99
C CYS A 268 13.41 -6.16 -4.64
N VAL A 269 14.14 -5.17 -4.13
CA VAL A 269 15.49 -4.79 -4.58
C VAL A 269 16.51 -4.87 -3.45
N GLY A 270 16.09 -5.19 -2.23
CA GLY A 270 16.99 -5.33 -1.10
C GLY A 270 16.24 -5.54 0.22
N TYR A 271 16.99 -5.83 1.28
CA TYR A 271 16.44 -5.95 2.62
C TYR A 271 17.23 -5.11 3.61
N ASP A 272 16.57 -4.09 4.18
CA ASP A 272 17.23 -3.21 5.15
C ASP A 272 17.37 -3.87 6.54
N VAL A 273 18.56 -4.40 6.81
CA VAL A 273 18.92 -5.00 8.11
C VAL A 273 18.93 -3.96 9.24
N HIS A 274 19.24 -2.69 8.95
CA HIS A 274 19.26 -1.64 9.96
C HIS A 274 17.84 -1.29 10.39
N LEU A 275 16.93 -1.06 9.45
CA LEU A 275 15.52 -0.87 9.74
C LEU A 275 14.94 -2.05 10.53
N ALA A 276 15.19 -3.29 10.09
CA ALA A 276 14.77 -4.48 10.80
C ALA A 276 15.27 -4.53 12.26
N THR A 277 16.47 -3.98 12.51
CA THR A 277 17.04 -3.88 13.87
C THR A 277 16.34 -2.82 14.70
N ILE A 278 16.02 -1.64 14.13
CA ILE A 278 15.21 -0.60 14.78
C ILE A 278 13.86 -1.20 15.21
N ILE A 279 13.15 -1.85 14.27
CA ILE A 279 11.85 -2.49 14.54
C ILE A 279 11.95 -3.47 15.72
N ARG A 280 12.99 -4.31 15.73
CA ARG A 280 13.18 -5.29 16.78
C ARG A 280 13.44 -4.64 18.14
N ASN A 281 14.29 -3.62 18.20
CA ASN A 281 14.66 -2.98 19.45
C ASN A 281 13.45 -2.28 20.09
N GLU A 282 12.63 -1.60 19.29
CA GLU A 282 11.41 -0.92 19.76
C GLU A 282 10.34 -1.91 20.26
N MET A 283 10.26 -3.10 19.66
CA MET A 283 9.32 -4.15 20.09
C MET A 283 9.73 -4.90 21.35
N VAL A 284 11.01 -4.87 21.74
CA VAL A 284 11.45 -5.44 23.02
C VAL A 284 11.04 -4.53 24.18
N VAL A 285 11.04 -3.20 23.97
CA VAL A 285 10.72 -2.21 25.01
C VAL A 285 9.23 -2.23 25.37
N ASP A 286 8.33 -2.46 24.41
CA ASP A 286 6.88 -2.51 24.66
C ASP A 286 6.42 -3.79 25.43
N ARG A 287 7.33 -4.71 25.80
CA ARG A 287 7.03 -5.95 26.55
C ARG A 287 7.44 -5.91 28.04
N VAL A 288 8.09 -4.84 28.49
CA VAL A 288 8.50 -4.63 29.89
C VAL A 288 7.57 -3.59 30.51
#